data_AF-A0A1I2X1B3-F1
#
_entry.id   AF-A0A1I2X1B3-F1
#
_cell.length_a   1.000
_cell.length_b   1.000
_cell.length_c   1.000
_cell.angle_alpha   90.00
_cell.angle_beta   90.00
_cell.angle_gamma   90.00
#
_symmetry.space_group_name_H-M   'P 1'
#
loop_
_entity.id
_entity.type
_entity.pdbx_description
1 polymer ?
#
loop_
_entity_poly.entity_id
_entity_poly.type
_entity_poly.pdbx_seq_one_letter_code
_entity_poly.pdbx_strand_id
1 'polypeptide(L)'
;DHMNTATNQASPWLFPGRRAGQPFRPDHLSALLNEIGVPAAAARGAAIRQQLLEMPAPVVADALGYHNKTTTRLLNETGGTWTRYAAGDHTRSPAGWTPRGTLDS
;
A
#
# COMPACT_ATOMS: atom_id res chain seq x y z
N ASP A 1 -13.09 26.35 -14.53
CA ASP A 1 -13.13 24.88 -14.47
C ASP A 1 -11.81 24.26 -14.01
N HIS A 2 -11.71 23.94 -12.71
CA HIS A 2 -10.58 23.20 -12.08
C HIS A 2 -11.03 21.84 -11.49
N MET A 3 -12.13 21.28 -11.98
CA MET A 3 -12.78 20.09 -11.38
C MET A 3 -12.00 18.78 -11.55
N ASN A 4 -10.99 18.74 -12.43
CA ASN A 4 -10.41 17.51 -12.95
C ASN A 4 -8.97 17.24 -12.46
N THR A 5 -8.47 18.03 -11.51
CA THR A 5 -7.09 17.96 -11.01
C THR A 5 -7.05 17.29 -9.64
N ALA A 6 -6.00 16.52 -9.32
CA ALA A 6 -5.80 15.86 -8.02
C ALA A 6 -5.84 16.83 -6.81
N THR A 7 -5.64 18.13 -7.05
CA THR A 7 -5.75 19.21 -6.05
C THR A 7 -7.20 19.66 -5.78
N ASN A 8 -8.20 19.07 -6.44
CA ASN A 8 -9.59 19.42 -6.20
C ASN A 8 -10.05 18.87 -4.83
N GLN A 9 -10.06 19.74 -3.81
CA GLN A 9 -10.50 19.42 -2.45
C GLN A 9 -11.98 18.99 -2.36
N ALA A 10 -12.79 19.30 -3.37
CA ALA A 10 -14.19 18.87 -3.42
C ALA A 10 -14.36 17.44 -4.00
N SER A 11 -13.29 16.83 -4.52
CA SER A 11 -13.32 15.46 -5.00
C SER A 11 -13.16 14.47 -3.84
N PRO A 12 -14.02 13.45 -3.69
CA PRO A 12 -13.80 12.37 -2.74
C PRO A 12 -12.65 11.43 -3.16
N TRP A 13 -12.15 11.57 -4.39
CA TRP A 13 -11.11 10.72 -4.96
C TRP A 13 -9.76 11.43 -4.97
N LEU A 14 -8.72 10.73 -4.49
CA LEU A 14 -7.31 11.17 -4.57
C LEU A 14 -6.88 11.48 -6.01
N PHE A 15 -7.34 10.65 -6.95
CA PHE A 15 -7.18 10.86 -8.39
C PHE A 15 -8.56 10.96 -9.04
N PRO A 16 -9.05 12.17 -9.33
CA PRO A 16 -10.34 12.36 -10.00
C PRO A 16 -10.25 11.91 -11.47
N GLY A 17 -11.29 11.23 -11.95
CA GLY A 17 -11.43 10.84 -13.34
C GLY A 17 -11.94 11.98 -14.23
N ARG A 18 -12.03 11.72 -15.54
CA ARG A 18 -12.55 12.70 -16.52
C ARG A 18 -14.04 13.02 -16.37
N ARG A 19 -14.80 12.18 -15.67
CA ARG A 19 -16.22 12.40 -15.38
C ARG A 19 -16.37 12.78 -13.92
N ALA A 20 -17.17 13.82 -13.66
CA ALA A 20 -17.46 14.26 -12.30
C ALA A 20 -17.98 13.10 -11.45
N GLY A 21 -17.49 13.00 -10.21
CA GLY A 21 -17.84 11.94 -9.27
C GLY A 21 -17.22 10.57 -9.54
N GLN A 22 -16.47 10.39 -10.64
CA GLN A 22 -15.84 9.10 -10.96
C GLN A 22 -14.34 9.09 -10.61
N PRO A 23 -13.83 7.98 -10.09
CA PRO A 23 -12.39 7.82 -9.87
C PRO A 23 -11.64 7.69 -11.20
N PHE A 24 -10.35 8.00 -11.16
CA PHE A 24 -9.47 7.71 -12.29
C PHE A 24 -9.37 6.21 -12.53
N ARG A 25 -9.44 5.78 -13.79
CA ARG A 25 -9.38 4.36 -14.15
C ARG A 25 -7.97 3.80 -13.91
N PRO A 26 -7.80 2.71 -13.14
CA PRO A 26 -6.49 2.14 -12.85
C PRO A 26 -5.70 1.75 -14.11
N ASP A 27 -6.36 1.16 -15.12
CA ASP A 27 -5.71 0.75 -16.37
C ASP A 27 -5.16 1.93 -17.17
N HIS A 28 -5.86 3.06 -17.11
CA HIS A 28 -5.40 4.28 -17.77
C HIS A 28 -4.23 4.89 -16.99
N LEU A 29 -4.22 4.76 -15.66
CA LEU A 29 -3.12 5.29 -14.84
C LEU A 29 -1.86 4.47 -15.08
N SER A 30 -1.99 3.15 -15.16
CA SER A 30 -0.86 2.28 -15.49
C SER A 30 -0.35 2.56 -16.91
N ALA A 31 -1.22 2.84 -17.90
CA ALA A 31 -0.79 3.25 -19.23
C ALA A 31 0.04 4.56 -19.19
N LEU A 32 -0.44 5.59 -18.49
CA LEU A 32 0.30 6.85 -18.32
C LEU A 32 1.65 6.66 -17.61
N LEU A 33 1.70 5.80 -16.60
CA LEU A 33 2.96 5.46 -15.93
C LEU A 33 3.93 4.76 -16.89
N ASN A 34 3.44 3.87 -17.77
CA ASN A 34 4.27 3.24 -18.79
C ASN A 34 4.81 4.26 -19.81
N GLU A 35 4.00 5.26 -20.20
CA GLU A 35 4.44 6.32 -21.13
C GLU A 35 5.65 7.11 -20.60
N ILE A 36 5.76 7.27 -19.27
CA ILE A 36 6.93 7.91 -18.63
C ILE A 36 8.02 6.91 -18.21
N GLY A 37 7.94 5.65 -18.67
CA GLY A 37 8.93 4.61 -18.41
C GLY A 37 8.81 3.93 -17.05
N VAL A 38 7.69 4.07 -16.36
CA VAL A 38 7.40 3.41 -15.06
C VAL A 38 6.42 2.26 -15.28
N PRO A 39 6.90 1.03 -15.51
CA PRO A 39 6.01 -0.12 -15.66
C PRO A 39 5.40 -0.51 -14.32
N ALA A 40 4.17 -0.04 -14.05
CA ALA A 40 3.55 -0.11 -12.71
C ALA A 40 3.62 -1.49 -12.03
N ALA A 41 3.35 -2.57 -12.77
CA ALA A 41 3.40 -3.93 -12.22
C ALA A 41 4.83 -4.39 -11.89
N ALA A 42 5.78 -4.14 -12.79
CA ALA A 42 7.18 -4.50 -12.59
C ALA A 42 7.82 -3.63 -11.50
N ALA A 43 7.55 -2.32 -11.52
CA ALA A 43 8.00 -1.36 -10.52
C ALA A 43 7.48 -1.73 -9.12
N ARG A 44 6.21 -2.14 -9.00
CA ARG A 44 5.66 -2.64 -7.74
C ARG A 44 6.38 -3.90 -7.26
N GLY A 45 6.63 -4.86 -8.14
CA GLY A 45 7.37 -6.06 -7.81
C GLY A 45 8.81 -5.77 -7.36
N ALA A 46 9.50 -4.84 -8.03
CA ALA A 46 10.83 -4.39 -7.66
C ALA A 46 10.83 -3.68 -6.30
N ALA A 47 9.89 -2.77 -6.08
CA ALA A 47 9.74 -2.04 -4.82
C ALA A 47 9.55 -2.98 -3.62
N ILE A 48 8.67 -3.99 -3.74
CA ILE A 48 8.45 -4.97 -2.67
C ILE A 48 9.72 -5.74 -2.35
N ARG A 49 10.47 -6.19 -3.38
CA ARG A 49 11.74 -6.90 -3.18
C ARG A 49 12.78 -6.01 -2.50
N GLN A 50 12.86 -4.74 -2.90
CA GLN A 50 13.76 -3.79 -2.28
C GLN A 50 13.38 -3.52 -0.82
N GLN A 51 12.08 -3.39 -0.50
CA GLN A 51 11.63 -3.28 0.89
C GLN A 51 12.00 -4.51 1.72
N LEU A 52 11.93 -5.71 1.14
CA LEU A 52 12.33 -6.94 1.82
C LEU A 52 13.84 -7.02 2.13
N LEU A 53 14.67 -6.20 1.48
CA LEU A 53 16.08 -6.04 1.85
C LEU A 53 16.26 -5.10 3.05
N GLU A 54 15.36 -4.14 3.23
CA GLU A 54 15.44 -3.10 4.28
C GLU A 54 14.63 -3.45 5.53
N MET A 55 13.61 -4.30 5.42
CA MET A 55 12.76 -4.68 6.53
C MET A 55 12.22 -6.12 6.45
N PRO A 56 11.84 -6.72 7.60
CA PRO A 56 11.34 -8.09 7.68
C PRO A 56 10.04 -8.32 6.88
N ALA A 57 9.90 -9.51 6.29
CA ALA A 57 8.73 -9.90 5.50
C ALA A 57 7.36 -9.72 6.19
N PRO A 58 7.21 -9.97 7.51
CA PRO A 58 5.94 -9.72 8.19
C PRO A 58 5.60 -8.22 8.26
N VAL A 59 6.61 -7.36 8.44
CA VAL A 59 6.41 -5.90 8.47
C VAL A 59 5.95 -5.40 7.10
N VAL A 60 6.57 -5.90 6.01
CA VAL A 60 6.15 -5.58 4.64
C VAL A 60 4.74 -6.10 4.36
N ALA A 61 4.41 -7.29 4.86
CA ALA A 61 3.08 -7.89 4.70
C ALA A 61 2.01 -7.00 5.31
N ASP A 62 2.19 -6.60 6.58
CA ASP A 62 1.23 -5.78 7.31
C ASP A 62 1.14 -4.37 6.71
N ALA A 63 2.29 -3.75 6.39
CA ALA A 63 2.32 -2.39 5.85
C ALA A 63 1.67 -2.26 4.48
N LEU A 64 1.74 -3.30 3.64
CA LEU A 64 1.24 -3.27 2.27
C LEU A 64 -0.04 -4.12 2.06
N GLY A 65 -0.54 -4.75 3.12
CA GLY A 65 -1.72 -5.62 3.07
C GLY A 65 -1.52 -6.93 2.30
N TYR A 66 -0.30 -7.46 2.25
CA TYR A 66 -0.01 -8.76 1.64
C TYR A 66 -0.16 -9.90 2.65
N HIS A 67 -0.46 -11.10 2.15
CA HIS A 67 -0.40 -12.30 2.98
C HIS A 67 1.06 -12.64 3.31
N ASN A 68 1.34 -13.02 4.57
CA ASN A 68 2.67 -13.40 5.05
C ASN A 68 3.38 -14.43 4.15
N LYS A 69 2.68 -15.51 3.75
CA LYS A 69 3.19 -16.50 2.78
C LYS A 69 3.74 -15.88 1.49
N THR A 70 3.11 -14.81 0.97
CA THR A 70 3.52 -14.14 -0.25
C THR A 70 4.83 -13.38 -0.04
N THR A 71 4.93 -12.59 1.03
CA THR A 71 6.15 -11.82 1.33
C THR A 71 7.31 -12.72 1.75
N THR A 72 7.07 -13.83 2.46
CA THR A 72 8.10 -14.83 2.76
C THR A 72 8.62 -15.51 1.49
N ARG A 73 7.73 -15.87 0.55
CA ARG A 73 8.16 -16.41 -0.75
C ARG A 73 9.03 -15.40 -1.51
N LEU A 74 8.59 -14.15 -1.60
CA LEU A 74 9.35 -13.07 -2.22
C LEU A 74 10.69 -12.82 -1.52
N LEU A 75 10.77 -12.93 -0.19
CA LEU A 75 12.01 -12.78 0.57
C LEU A 75 13.01 -13.88 0.19
N ASN A 76 12.56 -15.13 0.12
CA ASN A 76 13.40 -16.26 -0.30
C ASN A 76 13.90 -16.10 -1.75
N GLU A 77 13.05 -15.59 -2.66
CA GLU A 77 13.44 -15.28 -4.03
C GLU A 77 14.45 -14.12 -4.11
N THR A 78 14.36 -13.16 -3.18
CA THR A 78 15.23 -11.97 -3.14
C THR A 78 16.56 -12.22 -2.41
N GLY A 79 16.65 -13.31 -1.63
CA GLY A 79 17.85 -13.66 -0.86
C GLY A 79 18.04 -12.83 0.42
N GLY A 80 17.00 -12.13 0.89
CA GLY A 80 17.05 -11.36 2.14
C GLY A 80 17.03 -12.28 3.37
N THR A 81 17.86 -12.01 4.37
CA THR A 81 17.98 -12.85 5.58
C THR A 81 17.58 -12.10 6.84
N TRP A 82 16.31 -12.24 7.25
CA TRP A 82 15.78 -11.68 8.51
C TRP A 82 15.59 -12.75 9.59
N THR A 83 16.64 -13.52 9.89
CA THR A 83 16.58 -14.67 10.84
C THR A 83 16.23 -14.28 12.27
N ARG A 84 16.45 -13.01 12.66
CA ARG A 84 16.24 -12.51 14.03
C ARG A 84 14.85 -11.93 14.29
N TYR A 85 13.98 -11.84 13.28
CA TYR A 85 12.65 -11.29 13.48
C TYR A 85 11.69 -12.36 14.03
N ALA A 86 11.23 -12.20 15.27
CA ALA A 86 10.19 -13.03 15.84
C ALA A 86 8.85 -12.64 15.22
N ALA A 87 8.19 -13.57 14.52
CA ALA A 87 6.83 -13.36 14.04
C ALA A 87 5.88 -13.27 15.25
N GLY A 88 5.69 -12.05 15.76
CA GLY A 88 4.71 -11.77 16.79
C GLY A 88 3.30 -11.88 16.23
N ASP A 89 2.40 -12.45 17.03
CA ASP A 89 0.96 -12.51 16.72
C ASP A 89 0.37 -11.09 16.80
N HIS A 90 0.39 -10.38 15.68
CA HIS A 90 -0.13 -9.02 15.51
C HIS A 90 -1.65 -9.00 15.39
N THR A 91 -2.31 -10.15 15.33
CA THR A 91 -3.79 -10.24 15.32
C THR A 91 -4.38 -10.03 16.71
N ARG A 92 -3.57 -10.16 17.76
CA ARG A 92 -3.95 -9.76 19.11
C ARG A 92 -3.76 -8.25 19.25
N SER A 93 -4.77 -7.49 18.80
CA SER A 93 -5.04 -6.19 19.41
C SER A 93 -5.04 -6.40 20.94
N PRO A 94 -4.31 -5.59 21.73
CA PRO A 94 -4.33 -5.74 23.18
C PRO A 94 -5.78 -5.68 23.65
N ALA A 95 -6.24 -6.73 24.33
CA ALA A 95 -7.56 -6.79 24.91
C ALA A 95 -7.68 -5.62 25.90
N GLY A 96 -8.30 -4.52 25.47
CA GLY A 96 -8.41 -3.31 26.29
C GLY A 96 -8.43 -1.97 25.55
N TRP A 97 -8.20 -1.91 24.23
CA TRP A 97 -8.39 -0.63 23.51
C TRP A 97 -9.88 -0.30 23.36
N THR A 98 -10.40 0.44 24.34
CA THR A 98 -11.66 1.18 24.21
C THR A 98 -11.31 2.58 23.69
N PRO A 99 -11.84 3.01 22.54
CA PRO A 99 -11.72 4.40 22.15
C PRO A 99 -12.42 5.22 23.23
N ARG A 100 -11.66 6.12 23.86
CA ARG A 100 -12.19 7.05 24.87
C ARG A 100 -13.27 7.89 24.17
N GLY A 101 -14.53 7.56 24.46
CA GLY A 101 -15.67 8.35 24.01
C GLY A 101 -15.47 9.79 24.48
N THR A 102 -15.43 10.70 23.52
CA THR A 102 -15.54 12.13 23.78
C THR A 102 -16.92 12.37 24.39
N LEU A 103 -16.91 12.57 25.70
CA LEU A 103 -18.06 13.01 26.46
C LEU A 103 -17.98 14.54 26.55
N ASP A 104 -18.64 15.22 25.62
CA ASP A 104 -18.95 16.64 25.64
C ASP A 104 -20.15 16.86 24.69
N SER A 105 -21.36 16.77 25.27
CA SER A 105 -22.30 17.87 25.55
C SER A 105 -22.98 18.44 24.30
#